data_AF-A0A914K2C8-F1
#
_entry.id   AF-A0A914K2C8-F1
#
_cell.length_a   1.000
_cell.length_b   1.000
_cell.length_c   1.000
_cell.angle_alpha   90.00
_cell.angle_beta   90.00
_cell.angle_gamma   90.00
#
_symmetry.space_group_name_H-M   'P 1'
#
loop_
_entity.id
_entity.type
_entity.pdbx_description
1 polymer ?
#
loop_
_entity_poly.entity_id
_entity_poly.type
_entity_poly.pdbx_seq_one_letter_code
_entity_poly.pdbx_strand_id
1 'polypeptide(L)'
;MSSDDEVNREEIDSMINACLNFFPSEEFGKQMREMVMMFAYQGVQFDKIREDYIAKSGGNKEEYLKDLVYLFTFFHHHGTKISRRIWKLPKFIREQLQPLIQKYDIKDNSKDDLEVITLPRLVGAFPLENLIVAMKVKPRCFIEGVDYSLPHHWLSISGAALLIPKDAKYDPLMKIVIYYQNLTHQSMAESGIQNLGTMEPRTFCRLARRGDVPEEIRLKGLILAGIIDPTTEDIVEQVQSFANTIDIMVDEFGFIVS
;
A
#
# COMPACT_ATOMS: atom_id res chain seq x y z
N MET A 1 8.62 15.86 -16.84
CA MET A 1 7.38 16.20 -16.13
C MET A 1 6.36 15.16 -16.56
N SER A 2 5.82 14.36 -15.65
CA SER A 2 4.89 13.29 -16.02
C SER A 2 3.47 13.84 -16.17
N SER A 3 2.68 13.21 -17.03
CA SER A 3 1.29 13.56 -17.37
C SER A 3 0.30 13.57 -16.20
N ASP A 4 0.72 13.16 -15.00
CA ASP A 4 -0.15 13.07 -13.81
C ASP A 4 0.10 14.19 -12.80
N ASP A 5 1.27 14.87 -12.85
CA ASP A 5 1.40 16.21 -12.28
C ASP A 5 0.44 17.17 -12.99
N GLU A 6 0.11 16.89 -14.25
CA GLU A 6 -0.90 17.61 -15.01
C GLU A 6 -2.31 17.29 -14.53
N VAL A 7 -2.70 16.04 -14.22
CA VAL A 7 -4.08 15.72 -13.78
C VAL A 7 -4.45 16.31 -12.42
N ASN A 8 -3.54 16.26 -11.44
CA ASN A 8 -3.79 16.86 -10.12
C ASN A 8 -3.73 18.39 -10.19
N ARG A 9 -2.88 18.94 -11.07
CA ARG A 9 -2.92 20.37 -11.42
C ARG A 9 -4.20 20.71 -12.16
N GLU A 10 -4.73 19.89 -13.05
CA GLU A 10 -5.95 20.18 -13.80
C GLU A 10 -7.17 20.24 -12.90
N GLU A 11 -7.30 19.37 -11.90
CA GLU A 11 -8.39 19.45 -10.92
C GLU A 11 -8.24 20.68 -10.01
N ILE A 12 -7.03 20.94 -9.50
CA ILE A 12 -6.73 22.12 -8.69
C ILE A 12 -6.96 23.40 -9.50
N ASP A 13 -6.42 23.47 -10.71
CA ASP A 13 -6.53 24.58 -11.64
C ASP A 13 -7.97 24.76 -12.12
N SER A 14 -8.74 23.69 -12.29
CA SER A 14 -10.18 23.76 -12.58
C SER A 14 -10.95 24.40 -11.41
N MET A 15 -10.67 23.99 -10.16
CA MET A 15 -11.26 24.60 -8.97
C MET A 15 -10.85 26.09 -8.83
N ILE A 16 -9.58 26.41 -9.07
CA ILE A 16 -9.08 27.78 -9.01
C ILE A 16 -9.68 28.63 -10.14
N ASN A 17 -9.77 28.11 -11.36
CA ASN A 17 -10.37 28.80 -12.49
C ASN A 17 -11.87 29.04 -12.27
N ALA A 18 -12.57 28.07 -11.66
CA ALA A 18 -13.95 28.25 -11.22
C ALA A 18 -14.07 29.40 -10.21
N CYS A 19 -13.17 29.52 -9.24
CA CYS A 19 -13.13 30.64 -8.29
C CYS A 19 -12.74 31.98 -8.94
N LEU A 20 -11.79 31.97 -9.88
CA LEU A 20 -11.33 33.15 -10.62
C LEU A 20 -12.41 33.74 -11.53
N ASN A 21 -13.36 32.93 -12.00
CA ASN A 21 -14.53 33.43 -12.73
C ASN A 21 -15.43 34.33 -11.87
N PHE A 22 -15.44 34.14 -10.55
CA PHE A 22 -16.20 34.99 -9.62
C PHE A 22 -15.35 36.15 -9.08
N PHE A 23 -14.04 35.96 -8.95
CA PHE A 23 -13.10 36.95 -8.42
C PHE A 23 -11.86 37.05 -9.32
N PRO A 24 -11.95 37.79 -10.44
CA PRO A 24 -10.88 37.84 -11.43
C PRO A 24 -9.74 38.74 -10.94
N SER A 25 -8.83 38.14 -10.16
CA SER A 25 -7.59 38.75 -9.70
C SER A 25 -6.46 37.73 -9.73
N GLU A 26 -5.34 38.09 -10.36
CA GLU A 26 -4.14 37.25 -10.42
C GLU A 26 -3.60 36.95 -9.01
N GLU A 27 -3.65 37.95 -8.12
CA GLU A 27 -3.22 37.81 -6.74
C GLU A 27 -4.15 36.90 -5.93
N PHE A 28 -5.46 36.99 -6.16
CA PHE A 28 -6.44 36.06 -5.58
C PHE A 28 -6.21 34.62 -6.07
N GLY A 29 -5.93 34.43 -7.36
CA GLY A 29 -5.61 33.11 -7.93
C GLY A 29 -4.35 32.49 -7.32
N LYS A 30 -3.33 33.31 -7.04
CA LYS A 30 -2.11 32.87 -6.35
C LYS A 30 -2.40 32.45 -4.90
N GLN A 31 -3.15 33.28 -4.16
CA GLN A 31 -3.54 32.98 -2.78
C GLN A 31 -4.41 31.71 -2.69
N MET A 32 -5.34 31.52 -3.64
CA MET A 32 -6.17 30.31 -3.72
C MET A 32 -5.34 29.05 -4.02
N ARG A 33 -4.34 29.13 -4.91
CA ARG A 33 -3.39 28.02 -5.12
C ARG A 33 -2.67 27.66 -3.84
N GLU A 34 -2.13 28.66 -3.15
CA GLU A 34 -1.42 28.45 -1.88
C GLU A 34 -2.35 27.83 -0.83
N MET A 35 -3.58 28.31 -0.70
CA MET A 35 -4.57 27.76 0.22
C MET A 35 -4.99 26.32 -0.13
N VAL A 36 -5.28 26.02 -1.40
CA VAL A 36 -5.63 24.66 -1.84
C VAL A 36 -4.47 23.69 -1.60
N MET A 37 -3.23 24.11 -1.86
CA MET A 37 -2.05 23.31 -1.54
C MET A 37 -1.85 23.11 -0.03
N MET A 38 -2.19 24.11 0.80
CA MET A 38 -2.15 23.99 2.26
C MET A 38 -3.26 23.08 2.83
N PHE A 39 -4.42 23.01 2.15
CA PHE A 39 -5.54 22.16 2.54
C PHE A 39 -5.53 20.78 1.88
N ALA A 40 -4.68 20.57 0.87
CA ALA A 40 -4.50 19.29 0.23
C ALA A 40 -4.12 18.25 1.28
N TYR A 41 -4.80 17.10 1.24
CA TYR A 41 -4.53 16.00 2.14
C TYR A 41 -3.06 15.57 2.00
N GLN A 42 -2.27 15.84 3.03
CA GLN A 42 -0.92 15.32 3.12
C GLN A 42 -1.05 13.83 3.46
N GLY A 43 -0.80 12.97 2.47
CA GLY A 43 -0.74 11.53 2.69
C GLY A 43 0.38 11.15 3.67
N VAL A 44 0.52 9.86 3.93
CA VAL A 44 1.65 9.36 4.73
C VAL A 44 2.97 9.69 4.04
N GLN A 45 3.88 10.33 4.76
CA GLN A 45 5.22 10.67 4.26
C GLN A 45 6.17 9.48 4.47
N PHE A 46 6.15 8.52 3.54
CA PHE A 46 6.90 7.27 3.67
C PHE A 46 8.42 7.47 3.82
N ASP A 47 8.99 8.50 3.20
CA ASP A 47 10.42 8.80 3.34
C ASP A 47 10.77 9.26 4.75
N LYS A 48 9.95 10.10 5.40
CA LYS A 48 10.14 10.45 6.81
C LYS A 48 10.05 9.24 7.73
N ILE A 49 9.08 8.35 7.48
CA ILE A 49 8.94 7.09 8.25
C ILE A 49 10.18 6.22 8.08
N ARG A 50 10.71 6.12 6.85
CA ARG A 50 11.94 5.39 6.55
C ARG A 50 13.14 5.99 7.27
N GLU A 51 13.31 7.31 7.18
CA GLU A 51 14.41 8.05 7.81
C GLU A 51 14.37 7.92 9.33
N ASP A 52 13.21 8.12 9.97
CA ASP A 52 13.05 7.96 11.43
C ASP A 52 13.35 6.51 11.87
N TYR A 53 12.88 5.52 11.12
CA TYR A 53 13.15 4.12 11.41
C TYR A 53 14.65 3.79 11.34
N ILE A 54 15.34 4.23 10.28
CA ILE A 54 16.79 4.03 10.10
C ILE A 54 17.60 4.80 11.16
N ALA A 55 17.18 6.02 11.50
CA ALA A 55 17.82 6.81 12.55
C ALA A 55 17.74 6.12 13.92
N LYS A 56 16.58 5.54 14.26
CA LYS A 56 16.37 4.78 15.50
C LYS A 56 17.17 3.47 15.57
N SER A 57 17.69 2.97 14.45
CA SER A 57 18.66 1.86 14.41
C SER A 57 20.12 2.32 14.38
N GLY A 58 20.39 3.62 14.59
CA GLY A 58 21.73 4.20 14.46
C GLY A 58 22.31 4.13 13.06
N GLY A 59 21.48 3.96 12.02
CA GLY A 59 21.92 3.79 10.64
C GLY A 59 22.49 2.39 10.32
N ASN A 60 22.46 1.45 11.26
CA ASN A 60 22.97 0.09 11.01
C ASN A 60 22.02 -0.69 10.10
N LYS A 61 22.45 -0.91 8.85
CA LYS A 61 21.66 -1.59 7.82
C LYS A 61 21.29 -3.02 8.16
N GLU A 62 22.23 -3.80 8.66
CA GLU A 62 21.97 -5.20 9.00
C GLU A 62 20.95 -5.32 10.13
N GLU A 63 21.05 -4.43 11.11
CA GLU A 63 20.16 -4.40 12.27
C GLU A 63 18.73 -4.04 11.88
N TYR A 64 18.52 -2.93 11.17
CA TYR A 64 17.16 -2.51 10.83
C TYR A 64 16.49 -3.49 9.86
N LEU A 65 17.25 -4.10 8.93
CA LEU A 65 16.70 -5.11 8.03
C LEU A 65 16.25 -6.36 8.78
N LYS A 66 17.03 -6.82 9.76
CA LYS A 66 16.65 -7.93 10.64
C LYS A 66 15.38 -7.60 11.43
N ASP A 67 15.29 -6.38 11.96
CA ASP A 67 14.12 -5.92 12.70
C ASP A 67 12.86 -5.87 11.81
N LEU A 68 12.99 -5.38 10.57
CA LEU A 68 11.91 -5.39 9.57
C LEU A 68 11.40 -6.80 9.29
N VAL A 69 12.29 -7.80 9.19
CA VAL A 69 11.87 -9.20 8.98
C VAL A 69 10.93 -9.67 10.09
N TYR A 70 11.24 -9.38 11.36
CA TYR A 70 10.36 -9.74 12.48
C TYR A 70 9.02 -9.00 12.43
N LEU A 71 9.05 -7.70 12.18
CA LEU A 71 7.87 -6.84 12.14
C LEU A 71 6.94 -7.20 10.96
N PHE A 72 7.50 -7.46 9.79
CA PHE A 72 6.74 -7.87 8.61
C PHE A 72 6.22 -9.29 8.74
N THR A 73 7.00 -10.23 9.28
CA THR A 73 6.49 -11.58 9.58
C THR A 73 5.30 -11.51 10.53
N PHE A 74 5.38 -10.69 11.57
CA PHE A 74 4.25 -10.42 12.44
C PHE A 74 3.06 -9.83 11.69
N PHE A 75 3.28 -8.81 10.86
CA PHE A 75 2.24 -8.13 10.08
C PHE A 75 1.48 -9.12 9.18
N HIS A 76 2.18 -9.98 8.44
CA HIS A 76 1.58 -10.98 7.54
C HIS A 76 0.75 -12.05 8.27
N HIS A 77 1.08 -12.37 9.53
CA HIS A 77 0.35 -13.38 10.31
C HIS A 77 -0.74 -12.82 11.24
N HIS A 78 -0.54 -11.60 11.75
CA HIS A 78 -1.34 -11.03 12.84
C HIS A 78 -1.98 -9.68 12.51
N GLY A 79 -1.64 -9.09 11.36
CA GLY A 79 -2.15 -7.82 10.88
C GLY A 79 -1.53 -6.61 11.59
N THR A 80 -2.31 -5.53 11.67
CA THR A 80 -1.79 -4.19 11.98
C THR A 80 -1.75 -3.82 13.46
N LYS A 81 -2.50 -4.53 14.31
CA LYS A 81 -2.68 -4.20 15.74
C LYS A 81 -1.67 -4.92 16.64
N ILE A 82 -0.40 -4.54 16.52
CA ILE A 82 0.71 -5.21 17.19
C ILE A 82 0.56 -5.22 18.72
N SER A 83 0.17 -4.09 19.32
CA SER A 83 0.07 -3.96 20.77
C SER A 83 -0.99 -4.89 21.39
N ARG A 84 -2.08 -5.17 20.65
CA ARG A 84 -3.18 -6.04 21.11
C ARG A 84 -2.92 -7.52 20.89
N ARG A 85 -2.06 -7.85 19.92
CA ARG A 85 -1.85 -9.22 19.46
C ARG A 85 -0.58 -9.84 20.03
N ILE A 86 0.44 -9.03 20.36
CA ILE A 86 1.71 -9.52 20.91
C ILE A 86 1.51 -10.37 22.16
N TRP A 87 0.60 -9.98 23.07
CA TRP A 87 0.35 -10.72 24.31
C TRP A 87 -0.18 -12.15 24.11
N LYS A 88 -0.76 -12.43 22.94
CA LYS A 88 -1.29 -13.74 22.56
C LYS A 88 -0.22 -14.68 21.97
N LEU A 89 1.02 -14.20 21.84
CA LEU A 89 2.12 -14.97 21.27
C LEU A 89 2.93 -15.70 22.34
N PRO A 90 3.66 -16.77 21.96
CA PRO A 90 4.61 -17.44 22.84
C PRO A 90 5.61 -16.46 23.45
N LYS A 91 6.00 -16.70 24.71
CA LYS A 91 6.89 -15.81 25.48
C LYS A 91 8.16 -15.42 24.71
N PHE A 92 8.82 -16.39 24.08
CA PHE A 92 10.04 -16.15 23.32
C PHE A 92 9.83 -15.19 22.13
N ILE A 93 8.67 -15.21 21.46
CA ILE A 93 8.35 -14.27 20.38
C ILE A 93 8.08 -12.87 20.95
N ARG A 94 7.39 -12.78 22.09
CA ARG A 94 7.12 -11.49 22.75
C ARG A 94 8.41 -10.80 23.16
N GLU A 95 9.35 -11.56 23.72
CA GLU A 95 10.67 -11.07 24.11
C GLU A 95 11.50 -10.56 22.91
N GLN A 96 11.22 -11.04 21.69
CA GLN A 96 11.82 -10.50 20.47
C GLN A 96 11.10 -9.24 19.96
N LEU A 97 9.76 -9.23 19.93
CA LEU A 97 9.00 -8.14 19.32
C LEU A 97 8.83 -6.91 20.22
N GLN A 98 8.71 -7.10 21.54
CA GLN A 98 8.43 -6.01 22.47
C GLN A 98 9.56 -4.96 22.52
N PRO A 99 10.86 -5.35 22.52
CA PRO A 99 11.95 -4.38 22.38
C PRO A 99 11.89 -3.60 21.07
N LEU A 100 11.49 -4.23 19.95
CA LEU A 100 11.38 -3.54 18.66
C LEU A 100 10.25 -2.51 18.66
N ILE A 101 9.09 -2.85 19.23
CA ILE A 101 7.97 -1.92 19.38
C ILE A 101 8.40 -0.68 20.17
N GLN A 102 9.16 -0.87 21.25
CA GLN A 102 9.67 0.22 22.07
C GLN A 102 10.74 1.03 21.35
N LYS A 103 11.73 0.37 20.73
CA LYS A 103 12.83 0.99 19.98
C LYS A 103 12.33 1.91 18.87
N TYR A 104 11.32 1.45 18.13
CA TYR A 104 10.79 2.19 16.98
C TYR A 104 9.55 3.06 17.31
N ASP A 105 9.08 3.01 18.56
CA ASP A 105 7.81 3.61 19.02
C ASP A 105 6.60 3.23 18.14
N ILE A 106 6.48 1.95 17.81
CA ILE A 106 5.43 1.46 16.90
C ILE A 106 4.06 1.55 17.56
N LYS A 107 3.15 2.31 16.97
CA LYS A 107 1.76 2.43 17.43
C LYS A 107 0.81 1.53 16.64
N ASP A 108 -0.31 1.18 17.26
CA ASP A 108 -1.45 0.61 16.56
C ASP A 108 -2.20 1.72 15.82
N ASN A 109 -2.43 1.57 14.51
CA ASN A 109 -3.34 2.38 13.68
C ASN A 109 -3.56 3.84 14.14
N SER A 110 -2.60 4.73 13.88
CA SER A 110 -2.78 6.17 14.03
C SER A 110 -3.40 6.77 12.78
N LYS A 111 -4.55 7.45 12.91
CA LYS A 111 -5.17 8.22 11.80
C LYS A 111 -4.75 9.69 11.81
N ASP A 112 -4.52 10.24 13.00
CA ASP A 112 -4.43 11.68 13.21
C ASP A 112 -2.98 12.19 13.21
N ASP A 113 -2.02 11.34 13.53
CA ASP A 113 -0.60 11.67 13.47
C ASP A 113 0.02 10.94 12.28
N LEU A 114 0.42 11.67 11.24
CA LEU A 114 0.98 11.14 9.98
C LEU A 114 2.45 10.71 10.09
N GLU A 115 3.15 11.16 11.14
CA GLU A 115 4.59 10.94 11.33
C GLU A 115 4.86 9.73 12.24
N VAL A 116 3.86 9.26 12.97
CA VAL A 116 3.97 8.04 13.78
C VAL A 116 4.27 6.79 12.94
N ILE A 117 5.19 5.97 13.44
CA ILE A 117 5.49 4.66 12.88
C ILE A 117 4.35 3.68 13.25
N THR A 118 3.74 3.08 12.22
CA THR A 118 2.80 1.96 12.34
C THR A 118 3.20 0.85 11.38
N LEU A 119 2.82 -0.40 11.62
CA LEU A 119 3.15 -1.51 10.72
C LEU A 119 2.72 -1.27 9.26
N PRO A 120 1.48 -0.79 8.96
CA PRO A 120 1.11 -0.44 7.58
C PRO A 120 2.01 0.62 6.94
N ARG A 121 2.43 1.63 7.71
CA ARG A 121 3.29 2.69 7.21
C ARG A 121 4.72 2.21 6.96
N LEU A 122 5.24 1.30 7.81
CA LEU A 122 6.52 0.63 7.56
C LEU A 122 6.47 -0.23 6.30
N VAL A 123 5.38 -0.96 6.07
CA VAL A 123 5.18 -1.71 4.82
C VAL A 123 5.26 -0.79 3.61
N GLY A 124 4.67 0.41 3.70
CA GLY A 124 4.76 1.38 2.61
C GLY A 124 6.12 2.08 2.49
N ALA A 125 6.82 2.27 3.61
CA ALA A 125 8.17 2.84 3.64
C ALA A 125 9.26 1.87 3.15
N PHE A 126 9.05 0.56 3.28
CA PHE A 126 9.97 -0.49 2.84
C PHE A 126 9.26 -1.54 1.99
N PRO A 127 8.74 -1.15 0.80
CA PRO A 127 7.85 -2.01 0.04
C PRO A 127 8.57 -3.23 -0.54
N LEU A 128 9.86 -3.13 -0.88
CA LEU A 128 10.67 -4.25 -1.39
C LEU A 128 10.98 -5.26 -0.29
N GLU A 129 11.41 -4.80 0.88
CA GLU A 129 11.67 -5.66 2.04
C GLU A 129 10.38 -6.36 2.47
N ASN A 130 9.25 -5.65 2.46
CA ASN A 130 7.95 -6.25 2.72
C ASN A 130 7.60 -7.34 1.70
N LEU A 131 7.79 -7.08 0.40
CA LEU A 131 7.58 -8.07 -0.65
C LEU A 131 8.43 -9.32 -0.40
N ILE A 132 9.73 -9.15 -0.13
CA ILE A 132 10.65 -10.28 0.11
C ILE A 132 10.16 -11.14 1.28
N VAL A 133 9.72 -10.52 2.38
CA VAL A 133 9.16 -11.25 3.52
C VAL A 133 7.84 -11.92 3.15
N ALA A 134 6.94 -11.22 2.45
CA ALA A 134 5.64 -11.75 2.03
C ALA A 134 5.77 -13.01 1.15
N MET A 135 6.78 -13.06 0.28
CA MET A 135 7.06 -14.23 -0.56
C MET A 135 7.59 -15.44 0.22
N LYS A 136 8.09 -15.25 1.44
CA LYS A 136 8.64 -16.32 2.29
C LYS A 136 7.68 -16.77 3.39
N VAL A 137 6.80 -15.87 3.83
CA VAL A 137 5.85 -16.12 4.91
C VAL A 137 4.54 -16.60 4.31
N LYS A 138 4.07 -17.80 4.70
CA LYS A 138 2.71 -18.23 4.37
C LYS A 138 1.73 -17.46 5.26
N PRO A 139 0.91 -16.53 4.74
CA PRO A 139 -0.02 -15.78 5.55
C PRO A 139 -1.08 -16.71 6.12
N ARG A 140 -1.69 -16.28 7.22
CA ARG A 140 -2.72 -17.06 7.91
C ARG A 140 -4.06 -17.03 7.18
N CYS A 141 -4.31 -15.98 6.40
CA CYS A 141 -5.50 -15.86 5.54
C CYS A 141 -5.25 -16.60 4.22
N PHE A 142 -5.69 -17.86 4.17
CA PHE A 142 -5.87 -18.56 2.91
C PHE A 142 -7.19 -18.07 2.32
N ILE A 143 -7.13 -17.42 1.17
CA ILE A 143 -8.31 -17.30 0.31
C ILE A 143 -8.37 -18.63 -0.44
N GLU A 144 -9.28 -19.52 -0.02
CA GLU A 144 -9.51 -20.78 -0.72
C GLU A 144 -10.03 -20.50 -2.15
N GLY A 145 -9.64 -21.34 -3.12
CA GLY A 145 -10.08 -21.20 -4.51
C GLY A 145 -9.24 -20.26 -5.41
N VAL A 146 -8.06 -19.85 -4.95
CA VAL A 146 -7.17 -18.95 -5.69
C VAL A 146 -6.06 -19.72 -6.41
N ASP A 147 -5.81 -19.40 -7.68
CA ASP A 147 -4.79 -20.04 -8.54
C ASP A 147 -3.37 -19.69 -8.10
N TYR A 148 -2.70 -20.58 -7.35
CA TYR A 148 -1.32 -20.45 -6.79
C TYR A 148 -0.17 -20.15 -7.76
N SER A 149 -0.43 -19.86 -9.03
CA SER A 149 0.57 -19.45 -10.02
C SER A 149 1.14 -18.04 -9.77
N LEU A 150 0.46 -17.21 -8.96
CA LEU A 150 0.90 -15.85 -8.63
C LEU A 150 1.35 -15.71 -7.15
N PRO A 151 2.08 -14.65 -6.77
CA PRO A 151 2.39 -14.36 -5.37
C PRO A 151 1.18 -13.78 -4.61
N HIS A 152 0.09 -14.55 -4.49
CA HIS A 152 -1.20 -14.11 -3.90
C HIS A 152 -1.07 -13.48 -2.53
N HIS A 153 -0.17 -14.03 -1.71
CA HIS A 153 0.04 -13.60 -0.34
C HIS A 153 0.53 -12.16 -0.24
N TRP A 154 1.29 -11.71 -1.23
CA TRP A 154 1.66 -10.31 -1.36
C TRP A 154 0.54 -9.50 -2.01
N LEU A 155 -0.05 -10.00 -3.10
CA LEU A 155 -1.14 -9.32 -3.83
C LEU A 155 -2.40 -9.07 -2.99
N SER A 156 -2.61 -9.87 -1.93
CA SER A 156 -3.72 -9.73 -1.00
C SER A 156 -3.51 -8.65 0.07
N ILE A 157 -2.40 -7.92 0.01
CA ILE A 157 -2.10 -6.83 0.95
C ILE A 157 -2.21 -5.52 0.20
N SER A 158 -2.90 -4.56 0.80
CA SER A 158 -3.17 -3.28 0.17
C SER A 158 -1.91 -2.51 -0.24
N GLY A 159 -0.79 -2.73 0.47
CA GLY A 159 0.54 -2.20 0.15
C GLY A 159 1.14 -2.73 -1.16
N ALA A 160 0.63 -3.82 -1.76
CA ALA A 160 1.10 -4.30 -3.05
C ALA A 160 0.94 -3.26 -4.16
N ALA A 161 -0.12 -2.44 -4.08
CA ALA A 161 -0.38 -1.37 -5.05
C ALA A 161 0.76 -0.33 -5.15
N LEU A 162 1.58 -0.18 -4.10
CA LEU A 162 2.74 0.74 -4.10
C LEU A 162 3.84 0.33 -5.08
N LEU A 163 3.95 -0.96 -5.41
CA LEU A 163 4.96 -1.47 -6.35
C LEU A 163 4.43 -1.61 -7.78
N ILE A 164 3.19 -1.20 -8.06
CA ILE A 164 2.64 -1.27 -9.41
C ILE A 164 3.05 0.01 -10.16
N PRO A 165 3.80 -0.05 -11.27
CA PRO A 165 4.10 1.10 -12.11
C PRO A 165 2.84 1.87 -12.51
N LYS A 166 2.97 3.18 -12.78
CA LYS A 166 1.82 4.03 -13.16
C LYS A 166 1.32 3.80 -14.60
N ASP A 167 2.14 3.17 -15.45
CA ASP A 167 1.81 2.88 -16.85
C ASP A 167 0.57 1.96 -16.97
N ALA A 168 -0.32 2.27 -17.92
CA ALA A 168 -1.56 1.55 -18.16
C ALA A 168 -1.36 0.06 -18.49
N LYS A 169 -0.20 -0.33 -19.04
CA LYS A 169 0.12 -1.74 -19.28
C LYS A 169 0.12 -2.58 -18.01
N TYR A 170 0.22 -1.95 -16.83
CA TYR A 170 0.15 -2.62 -15.53
C TYR A 170 -1.22 -2.59 -14.85
N ASP A 171 -2.25 -2.05 -15.50
CA ASP A 171 -3.63 -2.06 -14.99
C ASP A 171 -4.19 -3.48 -14.71
N PRO A 172 -3.86 -4.53 -15.48
CA PRO A 172 -4.25 -5.90 -15.13
C PRO A 172 -3.80 -6.31 -13.74
N LEU A 173 -2.58 -5.95 -13.34
CA LEU A 173 -2.06 -6.23 -11.99
C LEU A 173 -2.80 -5.44 -10.92
N MET A 174 -3.09 -4.17 -11.21
CA MET A 174 -3.87 -3.31 -10.32
C MET A 174 -5.26 -3.90 -10.05
N LYS A 175 -5.90 -4.42 -11.08
CA LYS A 175 -7.19 -5.09 -11.00
C LYS A 175 -7.14 -6.31 -10.08
N ILE A 176 -6.09 -7.13 -10.19
CA ILE A 176 -5.87 -8.30 -9.34
C ILE A 176 -5.72 -7.90 -7.87
N VAL A 177 -4.94 -6.85 -7.58
CA VAL A 177 -4.78 -6.37 -6.19
C VAL A 177 -6.11 -5.89 -5.62
N ILE A 178 -6.89 -5.10 -6.38
CA ILE A 178 -8.22 -4.64 -5.94
C ILE A 178 -9.15 -5.82 -5.67
N TYR A 179 -9.16 -6.82 -6.55
CA TYR A 179 -9.95 -8.03 -6.37
C TYR A 179 -9.63 -8.73 -5.03
N TYR A 180 -8.35 -8.95 -4.71
CA TYR A 180 -7.98 -9.55 -3.42
C TYR A 180 -8.30 -8.66 -2.21
N GLN A 181 -8.20 -7.34 -2.35
CA GLN A 181 -8.62 -6.44 -1.28
C GLN A 181 -10.13 -6.54 -1.02
N ASN A 182 -10.95 -6.65 -2.07
CA ASN A 182 -12.38 -6.86 -1.94
C ASN A 182 -12.69 -8.17 -1.19
N LEU A 183 -12.04 -9.28 -1.57
CA LEU A 183 -12.20 -10.57 -0.86
C LEU A 183 -11.76 -10.48 0.61
N THR A 184 -10.66 -9.77 0.89
CA THR A 184 -10.17 -9.57 2.24
C THR A 184 -11.16 -8.75 3.07
N HIS A 185 -11.72 -7.68 2.50
CA HIS A 185 -12.76 -6.87 3.15
C HIS A 185 -14.03 -7.68 3.42
N GLN A 186 -14.50 -8.47 2.44
CA GLN A 186 -15.67 -9.35 2.60
C GLN A 186 -15.45 -10.37 3.73
N SER A 187 -14.33 -11.08 3.72
CA SER A 187 -13.99 -12.06 4.77
C SER A 187 -13.95 -11.44 6.17
N MET A 188 -13.43 -10.21 6.29
CA MET A 188 -13.43 -9.49 7.55
C MET A 188 -14.84 -9.03 7.97
N ALA A 189 -15.70 -8.64 7.02
CA ALA A 189 -17.10 -8.27 7.28
C ALA A 189 -17.90 -9.48 7.81
N GLU A 190 -17.77 -10.63 7.16
CA GLU A 190 -18.39 -11.90 7.57
C GLU A 190 -17.92 -12.34 8.96
N SER A 191 -16.67 -12.06 9.30
CA SER A 191 -16.10 -12.31 10.62
C SER A 191 -16.59 -11.32 11.70
N GLY A 192 -17.56 -10.45 11.39
CA GLY A 192 -18.14 -9.48 12.32
C GLY A 192 -17.21 -8.32 12.67
N ILE A 193 -16.14 -8.07 11.90
CA ILE A 193 -15.25 -6.93 12.11
C ILE A 193 -15.95 -5.68 11.58
N GLN A 194 -16.67 -4.99 12.48
CA GLN A 194 -17.25 -3.68 12.21
C GLN A 194 -16.13 -2.62 12.23
N ASN A 195 -16.13 -1.72 11.23
CA ASN A 195 -15.06 -0.77 10.89
C ASN A 195 -13.96 -1.31 9.94
N LEU A 196 -14.35 -1.98 8.87
CA LEU A 196 -13.58 -1.90 7.62
C LEU A 196 -13.50 -0.42 7.25
N GLY A 197 -12.32 0.08 6.89
CA GLY A 197 -12.12 1.52 6.67
C GLY A 197 -13.22 2.13 5.78
N THR A 198 -13.57 3.39 6.01
CA THR A 198 -14.60 4.10 5.23
C THR A 198 -14.23 4.32 3.76
N MET A 199 -13.03 3.88 3.36
CA MET A 199 -12.50 4.04 2.02
C MET A 199 -12.63 2.72 1.26
N GLU A 200 -13.33 2.78 0.12
CA GLU A 200 -13.41 1.71 -0.87
C GLU A 200 -11.99 1.18 -1.21
N PRO A 201 -11.78 -0.15 -1.25
CA PRO A 201 -10.49 -0.75 -1.62
C PRO A 201 -9.87 -0.17 -2.89
N ARG A 202 -10.71 0.07 -3.91
CA ARG A 202 -10.31 0.67 -5.18
C ARG A 202 -9.66 2.05 -4.99
N THR A 203 -10.28 2.90 -4.18
CA THR A 203 -9.78 4.25 -3.87
C THR A 203 -8.46 4.16 -3.12
N PHE A 204 -8.38 3.30 -2.11
CA PHE A 204 -7.15 3.11 -1.35
C PHE A 204 -5.98 2.64 -2.22
N CYS A 205 -6.19 1.58 -3.01
CA CYS A 205 -5.13 1.05 -3.87
C CYS A 205 -4.67 2.09 -4.90
N ARG A 206 -5.61 2.87 -5.48
CA ARG A 206 -5.24 3.94 -6.44
C ARG A 206 -4.37 5.01 -5.79
N LEU A 207 -4.72 5.44 -4.58
CA LEU A 207 -3.90 6.36 -3.80
C LEU A 207 -2.52 5.77 -3.50
N ALA A 208 -2.47 4.50 -3.11
CA ALA A 208 -1.21 3.79 -2.87
C ALA A 208 -0.35 3.72 -4.15
N ARG A 209 -0.90 3.33 -5.29
CA ARG A 209 -0.18 3.33 -6.58
C ARG A 209 0.37 4.70 -6.93
N ARG A 210 -0.34 5.78 -6.58
CA ARG A 210 0.10 7.16 -6.84
C ARG A 210 1.24 7.65 -5.94
N GLY A 211 1.50 7.00 -4.81
CA GLY A 211 2.52 7.42 -3.84
C GLY A 211 3.94 7.54 -4.43
N ASP A 212 4.84 8.10 -3.64
CA ASP A 212 6.16 8.57 -4.14
C ASP A 212 7.22 7.46 -4.26
N VAL A 213 6.82 6.20 -4.44
CA VAL A 213 7.75 5.10 -4.69
C VAL A 213 8.38 5.27 -6.08
N PRO A 214 9.72 5.34 -6.20
CA PRO A 214 10.40 5.49 -7.49
C PRO A 214 10.08 4.35 -8.46
N GLU A 215 9.99 4.65 -9.75
CA GLU A 215 9.64 3.67 -10.79
C GLU A 215 10.61 2.48 -10.83
N GLU A 216 11.91 2.73 -10.66
CA GLU A 216 12.93 1.68 -10.55
C GLU A 216 12.64 0.68 -9.41
N ILE A 217 12.15 1.18 -8.27
CA ILE A 217 11.81 0.34 -7.12
C ILE A 217 10.56 -0.50 -7.41
N ARG A 218 9.58 0.05 -8.14
CA ARG A 218 8.37 -0.67 -8.58
C ARG A 218 8.73 -1.82 -9.51
N LEU A 219 9.46 -1.53 -10.59
CA LEU A 219 9.90 -2.52 -11.57
C LEU A 219 10.75 -3.62 -10.92
N LYS A 220 11.72 -3.24 -10.09
CA LYS A 220 12.53 -4.19 -9.32
C LYS A 220 11.68 -5.11 -8.45
N GLY A 221 10.65 -4.56 -7.80
CA GLY A 221 9.70 -5.36 -7.01
C GLY A 221 8.95 -6.37 -7.87
N LEU A 222 8.41 -5.95 -9.00
CA LEU A 222 7.66 -6.84 -9.90
C LEU A 222 8.54 -7.93 -10.53
N ILE A 223 9.79 -7.62 -10.87
CA ILE A 223 10.77 -8.62 -11.34
C ILE A 223 11.07 -9.63 -10.24
N LEU A 224 11.35 -9.17 -9.01
CA LEU A 224 11.60 -10.05 -7.87
C LEU A 224 10.41 -10.95 -7.55
N ALA A 225 9.19 -10.48 -7.80
CA ALA A 225 7.95 -11.21 -7.62
C ALA A 225 7.62 -12.17 -8.77
N GLY A 226 8.37 -12.14 -9.89
CA GLY A 226 8.07 -12.92 -11.10
C GLY A 226 6.79 -12.49 -11.81
N ILE A 227 6.37 -11.24 -11.61
CA ILE A 227 5.13 -10.67 -12.19
C ILE A 227 5.40 -10.07 -13.58
N ILE A 228 6.64 -9.64 -13.83
CA ILE A 228 7.06 -9.08 -15.12
C ILE A 228 8.35 -9.74 -15.57
N ASP A 229 8.55 -9.82 -16.88
CA ASP A 229 9.78 -10.31 -17.48
C ASP A 229 10.93 -9.29 -17.24
N PRO A 230 12.11 -9.71 -16.77
CA PRO A 230 13.23 -8.80 -16.49
C PRO A 230 13.86 -8.17 -17.75
N THR A 231 13.54 -8.69 -18.93
CA THR A 231 14.09 -8.25 -20.23
C THR A 231 13.13 -7.32 -20.94
N THR A 232 11.84 -7.66 -20.99
CA THR A 232 10.84 -6.86 -21.70
C THR A 232 10.08 -5.89 -20.79
N GLU A 233 10.16 -6.10 -19.46
CA GLU A 233 9.37 -5.38 -18.45
C GLU A 233 7.85 -5.50 -18.66
N ASP A 234 7.43 -6.49 -19.43
CA ASP A 234 6.01 -6.76 -19.67
C ASP A 234 5.46 -7.74 -18.65
N ILE A 235 4.16 -7.59 -18.36
CA ILE A 235 3.42 -8.51 -17.50
C ILE A 235 3.48 -9.92 -18.07
N VAL A 236 3.78 -10.90 -17.21
CA VAL A 236 3.79 -12.31 -17.61
C VAL A 236 2.39 -12.80 -17.95
N GLU A 237 2.28 -13.71 -18.91
CA GLU A 237 1.00 -14.19 -19.46
C GLU A 237 0.03 -14.71 -18.37
N GLN A 238 0.55 -15.33 -17.31
CA GLN A 238 -0.25 -15.84 -16.20
C GLN A 238 -1.02 -14.72 -15.48
N VAL A 239 -0.39 -13.57 -15.26
CA VAL A 239 -1.02 -12.40 -14.63
C VAL A 239 -2.10 -11.83 -15.53
N GLN A 240 -1.84 -11.75 -16.84
CA GLN A 240 -2.84 -11.27 -17.81
C GLN A 240 -4.06 -12.21 -17.88
N SER A 241 -3.81 -13.52 -17.96
CA SER A 241 -4.86 -14.54 -18.00
C SER A 241 -5.72 -14.52 -16.74
N PHE A 242 -5.10 -14.35 -15.57
CA PHE A 242 -5.83 -14.24 -14.31
C PHE A 242 -6.67 -12.95 -14.24
N ALA A 243 -6.12 -11.82 -14.71
CA ALA A 243 -6.86 -10.57 -14.79
C ALA A 243 -8.12 -10.69 -15.69
N ASN A 244 -8.01 -11.36 -16.84
CA ASN A 244 -9.14 -11.63 -17.73
C ASN A 244 -10.17 -12.55 -17.07
N THR A 245 -9.71 -13.56 -16.31
CA THR A 245 -10.60 -14.45 -15.55
C THR A 245 -11.44 -13.68 -14.52
N ILE A 246 -10.87 -12.64 -13.90
CA ILE A 246 -11.63 -11.77 -12.98
C ILE A 246 -12.77 -11.05 -13.70
N ASP A 247 -12.63 -10.62 -14.97
CA ASP A 247 -13.76 -9.99 -15.71
C ASP A 247 -14.94 -10.96 -15.81
N ILE A 248 -14.65 -12.20 -16.22
CA ILE A 248 -15.66 -13.26 -16.34
C ILE A 248 -16.32 -13.51 -14.98
N MET A 249 -15.54 -13.62 -13.91
CA MET A 249 -16.07 -13.85 -12.56
C MET A 249 -16.96 -12.71 -12.07
N VAL A 250 -16.61 -11.47 -12.37
CA VAL A 250 -17.40 -10.27 -12.01
C VAL A 250 -18.71 -10.24 -12.79
N ASP A 251 -18.64 -10.47 -14.11
CA ASP A 251 -19.80 -10.41 -15.01
C ASP A 251 -20.79 -11.57 -14.77
N GLU A 252 -20.30 -12.78 -14.50
CA GLU A 252 -21.15 -13.98 -14.33
C GLU A 252 -21.69 -14.15 -12.90
N PHE A 253 -20.95 -13.72 -11.88
CA PHE A 253 -21.30 -13.98 -10.47
C PHE A 253 -21.59 -12.71 -9.66
N GLY A 254 -21.56 -11.53 -10.28
CA GLY A 254 -21.97 -10.27 -9.65
C GLY A 254 -21.04 -9.79 -8.54
N PHE A 255 -19.75 -10.15 -8.58
CA PHE A 255 -18.77 -9.61 -7.64
C PHE A 255 -18.60 -8.10 -7.91
N ILE A 256 -19.06 -7.27 -6.97
CA ILE A 256 -18.97 -5.82 -7.11
C ILE A 256 -17.51 -5.39 -7.02
N VAL A 257 -16.90 -5.09 -8.17
CA VAL A 257 -15.69 -4.27 -8.31
C VAL A 257 -16.14 -2.88 -8.75
N SER A 258 -16.97 -2.20 -7.95
CA SER A 258 -17.35 -0.80 -8.19
C SER A 258 -16.36 0.14 -7.51
#